data_AF-A0A1G2XUL2-F1
#
_entry.id   AF-A0A1G2XUL2-F1
#
_cell.length_a   1.000
_cell.length_b   1.000
_cell.length_c   1.000
_cell.angle_alpha   90.00
_cell.angle_beta   90.00
_cell.angle_gamma   90.00
#
_symmetry.space_group_name_H-M   'P 1'
#
loop_
_entity.id
_entity.type
_entity.pdbx_description
1 polymer ?
#
loop_
_entity_poly.entity_id
_entity_poly.type
_entity_poly.pdbx_seq_one_letter_code
_entity_poly.pdbx_strand_id
1 'polypeptide(L)'
;MNKGDLEGVKTRLVEGRTALLSMLDEKDKAKQAEYNAKIKKVTAEINTMIPSMVVKEKGTACEGKLNELKEAWVIFRDGRDNNVIPALLAGRVDEAKAIGTGIQKERFARVNSIVDGLLAQT
;
A
#
# COMPACT_ATOMS: atom_id res chain seq x y z
N MET A 1 21.25 3.65 0.21
CA MET A 1 19.90 3.16 0.60
C MET A 1 19.98 2.27 1.83
N ASN A 2 19.20 2.55 2.88
CA ASN A 2 19.17 1.73 4.10
C ASN A 2 18.19 0.57 3.95
N LYS A 3 18.67 -0.67 4.09
CA LYS A 3 17.86 -1.90 4.07
C LYS A 3 16.68 -1.86 5.06
N GLY A 4 16.90 -1.32 6.26
CA GLY A 4 15.85 -1.23 7.29
C GLY A 4 14.69 -0.32 6.89
N ASP A 5 14.94 0.75 6.13
CA ASP A 5 13.87 1.64 5.63
C ASP A 5 12.97 0.86 4.64
N LEU A 6 13.57 0.06 3.75
CA LEU A 6 12.84 -0.77 2.78
C LEU A 6 12.06 -1.92 3.45
N GLU A 7 12.66 -2.62 4.42
CA GLU A 7 11.97 -3.65 5.21
C GLU A 7 10.79 -3.06 5.98
N GLY A 8 10.95 -1.84 6.49
CA GLY A 8 9.87 -1.11 7.15
C GLY A 8 8.72 -0.76 6.19
N VAL A 9 9.02 -0.37 4.95
CA VAL A 9 7.98 -0.18 3.91
C VAL A 9 7.30 -1.49 3.55
N LYS A 10 8.06 -2.57 3.33
CA LYS A 10 7.51 -3.90 3.01
C LYS A 10 6.54 -4.38 4.08
N THR A 11 6.92 -4.25 5.34
CA THR A 11 6.09 -4.62 6.49
C THR A 11 4.75 -3.87 6.46
N ARG A 12 4.79 -2.55 6.32
CA ARG A 12 3.58 -1.69 6.29
C ARG A 12 2.69 -1.97 5.08
N LEU A 13 3.28 -2.28 3.93
CA LEU A 13 2.53 -2.68 2.74
C LEU A 13 1.72 -3.95 3.01
N VAL A 14 2.35 -4.98 3.56
CA VAL A 14 1.69 -6.25 3.91
C VAL A 14 0.64 -6.04 5.00
N GLU A 15 0.92 -5.24 6.03
CA GLU A 15 -0.05 -4.90 7.07
C GLU A 15 -1.28 -4.19 6.51
N GLY A 16 -1.08 -3.20 5.63
CA GLY A 16 -2.17 -2.48 4.98
C GLY A 16 -3.00 -3.36 4.05
N ARG A 17 -2.35 -4.25 3.29
CA ARG A 17 -3.04 -5.21 2.43
C ARG A 17 -3.85 -6.21 3.24
N THR A 18 -3.28 -6.74 4.32
CA THR A 18 -3.96 -7.68 5.21
C THR A 18 -5.18 -7.02 5.86
N ALA A 19 -5.02 -5.80 6.38
CA ALA A 19 -6.13 -5.04 6.96
C ALA A 19 -7.26 -4.78 5.95
N LEU A 20 -6.94 -4.45 4.70
CA LEU A 20 -7.94 -4.26 3.64
C LEU A 20 -8.71 -5.55 3.36
N LEU A 21 -8.03 -6.68 3.22
CA LEU A 21 -8.68 -7.97 2.95
C LEU A 21 -9.57 -8.39 4.13
N SER A 22 -9.08 -8.24 5.37
CA SER A 22 -9.89 -8.46 6.57
C SER A 22 -11.11 -7.54 6.63
N MET A 23 -10.96 -6.26 6.26
CA MET A 23 -12.08 -5.32 6.20
C MET A 23 -13.14 -5.74 5.17
N LEU A 24 -12.73 -6.27 4.01
CA LEU A 24 -13.64 -6.73 2.95
C LEU A 24 -14.43 -7.99 3.35
N ASP A 25 -13.87 -8.83 4.22
CA ASP A 25 -14.52 -10.07 4.69
C ASP A 25 -15.30 -9.90 5.99
N GLU A 26 -15.09 -8.79 6.69
CA GLU A 26 -15.78 -8.48 7.95
C GLU A 26 -17.21 -7.94 7.70
N LYS A 27 -18.15 -8.37 8.54
CA LYS A 27 -19.56 -7.92 8.51
C LYS A 27 -19.88 -6.91 9.62
N ASP A 28 -19.12 -6.95 10.70
CA ASP A 28 -19.23 -6.02 11.82
C ASP A 28 -18.65 -4.65 11.43
N LYS A 29 -19.50 -3.61 11.45
CA LYS A 29 -19.11 -2.25 11.09
C LYS A 29 -18.08 -1.63 12.05
N ALA A 30 -18.09 -1.99 13.32
CA ALA A 30 -17.12 -1.49 14.29
C ALA A 30 -15.72 -2.05 13.96
N LYS A 31 -15.63 -3.36 13.66
CA LYS A 31 -14.38 -3.99 13.23
C LYS A 31 -13.91 -3.49 11.85
N GLN A 32 -14.83 -3.23 10.91
CA GLN A 32 -14.47 -2.57 9.65
C GLN A 32 -13.84 -1.19 9.89
N ALA A 33 -14.35 -0.41 10.85
CA ALA A 33 -13.78 0.88 11.21
C ALA A 33 -12.37 0.74 11.83
N GLU A 34 -12.13 -0.27 12.65
CA GLU A 34 -10.80 -0.59 13.19
C GLU A 34 -9.79 -0.93 12.09
N TYR A 35 -10.19 -1.78 11.13
CA TYR A 35 -9.34 -2.10 9.98
C TYR A 35 -9.06 -0.86 9.12
N ASN A 36 -10.06 -0.01 8.88
CA ASN A 36 -9.87 1.24 8.16
C ASN A 36 -8.91 2.19 8.89
N ALA A 37 -9.00 2.29 10.22
CA ALA A 37 -8.06 3.07 11.02
C ALA A 37 -6.63 2.53 10.90
N LYS A 38 -6.45 1.20 10.90
CA LYS A 38 -5.15 0.56 10.65
C LYS A 38 -4.63 0.88 9.25
N ILE A 39 -5.46 0.79 8.21
CA ILE A 39 -5.10 1.15 6.82
C ILE A 39 -4.63 2.61 6.74
N LYS A 40 -5.36 3.54 7.36
CA LYS A 40 -4.99 4.96 7.40
C LYS A 40 -3.65 5.19 8.09
N LYS A 41 -3.43 4.54 9.24
CA LYS A 41 -2.17 4.63 9.98
C LYS A 41 -0.98 4.18 9.12
N VAL A 42 -1.02 2.96 8.58
CA VAL A 42 0.10 2.46 7.76
C VAL A 42 0.29 3.26 6.46
N THR A 43 -0.79 3.78 5.89
CA THR A 43 -0.72 4.65 4.71
C THR A 43 0.01 5.95 5.02
N ALA A 44 -0.27 6.58 6.16
CA ALA A 44 0.44 7.78 6.60
C ALA A 44 1.94 7.50 6.80
N GLU A 45 2.28 6.37 7.42
CA GLU A 45 3.67 5.96 7.62
C GLU A 45 4.41 5.75 6.28
N ILE A 46 3.81 5.03 5.32
CA ILE A 46 4.41 4.84 3.98
C ILE A 46 4.53 6.17 3.23
N ASN A 47 3.53 7.06 3.34
CA ASN A 47 3.57 8.40 2.74
C ASN A 47 4.71 9.28 3.30
N THR A 48 5.25 8.95 4.47
CA THR A 48 6.46 9.58 5.01
C THR A 48 7.73 8.85 4.55
N MET A 49 7.74 7.53 4.63
CA MET A 49 8.95 6.71 4.37
C MET A 49 9.43 6.81 2.92
N ILE A 50 8.54 6.60 1.93
CA ILE A 50 8.95 6.56 0.51
C ILE A 50 9.53 7.91 0.06
N PRO A 51 8.87 9.06 0.27
CA PRO A 51 9.45 10.35 -0.11
C PRO A 51 10.75 10.67 0.62
N SER A 52 10.88 10.27 1.90
CA SER A 52 12.13 10.45 2.64
C SER A 52 13.28 9.70 1.98
N MET A 53 13.07 8.45 1.55
CA MET A 53 14.08 7.68 0.82
C MET A 53 14.43 8.33 -0.53
N VAL A 54 13.44 8.80 -1.29
CA VAL A 54 13.70 9.51 -2.57
C VAL A 54 14.61 10.73 -2.34
N VAL A 55 14.37 11.50 -1.29
CA VAL A 55 15.20 12.68 -0.96
C VAL A 55 16.62 12.27 -0.57
N LYS A 56 16.76 11.25 0.30
CA LYS A 56 18.07 10.75 0.77
C LYS A 56 18.94 10.18 -0.36
N GLU A 57 18.32 9.52 -1.33
CA GLU A 57 19.00 8.79 -2.41
C GLU A 57 19.06 9.59 -3.73
N LYS A 58 18.78 10.89 -3.68
CA LYS A 58 18.84 11.77 -4.86
C LYS A 58 20.23 11.78 -5.48
N GLY A 59 20.32 11.62 -6.80
CA GLY A 59 21.56 11.55 -7.57
C GLY A 59 22.28 10.19 -7.49
N THR A 60 21.74 9.22 -6.74
CA THR A 60 22.29 7.86 -6.69
C THR A 60 21.67 6.98 -7.78
N ALA A 61 22.27 5.81 -8.02
CA ALA A 61 21.71 4.80 -8.93
C ALA A 61 20.31 4.31 -8.50
N CYS A 62 19.91 4.50 -7.24
CA CYS A 62 18.62 4.05 -6.71
C CYS A 62 17.47 5.04 -6.95
N GLU A 63 17.76 6.31 -7.29
CA GLU A 63 16.74 7.38 -7.42
C GLU A 63 15.61 6.99 -8.36
N GLY A 64 15.94 6.46 -9.54
CA GLY A 64 14.95 6.08 -10.55
C GLY A 64 13.97 5.02 -10.04
N LYS A 65 14.48 3.99 -9.35
CA LYS A 65 13.63 2.92 -8.79
C LYS A 65 12.81 3.37 -7.59
N LEU A 66 13.29 4.31 -6.79
CA LEU A 66 12.52 4.88 -5.69
C LEU A 66 11.40 5.81 -6.18
N ASN A 67 11.61 6.55 -7.27
CA ASN A 67 10.54 7.30 -7.92
C ASN A 67 9.49 6.36 -8.53
N GLU A 68 9.91 5.27 -9.18
CA GLU A 68 8.98 4.23 -9.67
C GLU A 68 8.16 3.62 -8.53
N LEU A 69 8.79 3.33 -7.38
CA LEU A 69 8.11 2.87 -6.18
C LEU A 69 7.05 3.86 -5.69
N LYS A 70 7.40 5.16 -5.65
CA LYS A 70 6.50 6.24 -5.23
C LYS A 70 5.27 6.32 -6.12
N GLU A 71 5.46 6.26 -7.44
CA GLU A 71 4.35 6.30 -8.41
C GLU A 71 3.43 5.07 -8.29
N ALA A 72 4.02 3.88 -8.23
CA ALA A 72 3.26 2.64 -8.05
C ALA A 72 2.46 2.65 -6.73
N TRP A 73 3.05 3.16 -5.66
CA TRP A 73 2.38 3.34 -4.37
C TRP A 73 1.16 4.26 -4.46
N VAL A 74 1.29 5.41 -5.13
CA VAL A 74 0.19 6.36 -5.33
C VAL A 74 -0.96 5.70 -6.08
N ILE A 75 -0.68 5.00 -7.18
CA ILE A 75 -1.70 4.31 -8.00
C ILE A 75 -2.43 3.22 -7.19
N PHE A 76 -1.70 2.47 -6.37
CA PHE A 76 -2.29 1.47 -5.47
C PHE A 76 -3.19 2.14 -4.43
N ARG A 77 -2.62 3.06 -3.64
CA ARG A 77 -3.30 3.80 -2.56
C ARG A 77 -4.57 4.48 -3.06
N ASP A 78 -4.48 5.26 -4.13
CA ASP A 78 -5.62 6.02 -4.64
C ASP A 78 -6.71 5.11 -5.18
N GLY A 79 -6.33 3.98 -5.79
CA GLY A 79 -7.31 3.00 -6.22
C GLY A 79 -8.07 2.36 -5.05
N ARG A 80 -7.39 2.09 -3.93
CA ARG A 80 -8.01 1.60 -2.69
C ARG A 80 -8.91 2.66 -2.05
N ASP A 81 -8.40 3.88 -1.90
CA ASP A 81 -9.04 4.94 -1.11
C ASP A 81 -10.20 5.61 -1.87
N ASN A 82 -10.15 5.65 -3.20
CA ASN A 82 -11.19 6.28 -4.02
C ASN A 82 -12.23 5.29 -4.56
N ASN A 83 -11.93 3.99 -4.60
CA ASN A 83 -12.84 2.99 -5.19
C ASN A 83 -13.22 1.89 -4.20
N VAL A 84 -12.24 1.14 -3.66
CA VAL A 84 -12.53 -0.05 -2.82
C VAL A 84 -13.21 0.33 -1.52
N ILE A 85 -12.59 1.22 -0.72
CA ILE A 85 -13.12 1.60 0.59
C ILE A 85 -14.48 2.30 0.46
N PRO A 86 -14.68 3.27 -0.46
CA PRO A 86 -15.99 3.89 -0.65
C PRO A 86 -17.08 2.91 -1.10
N ALA A 87 -16.78 1.96 -2.00
CA ALA A 87 -17.75 0.94 -2.40
C ALA A 87 -18.18 0.07 -1.22
N LEU A 88 -17.23 -0.36 -0.39
CA LEU A 88 -17.51 -1.15 0.81
C LEU A 88 -18.39 -0.37 1.81
N LEU A 89 -18.04 0.89 2.09
CA LEU A 89 -18.80 1.74 3.03
C LEU A 89 -20.20 2.09 2.51
N ALA A 90 -20.39 2.12 1.20
CA ALA A 90 -21.69 2.28 0.57
C ALA A 90 -22.52 0.98 0.51
N GLY A 91 -22.03 -0.12 1.11
CA GLY A 91 -22.70 -1.41 1.13
C GLY A 91 -22.59 -2.21 -0.18
N ARG A 92 -21.82 -1.74 -1.16
CA ARG A 92 -21.57 -2.45 -2.43
C ARG A 92 -20.41 -3.44 -2.25
N VAL A 93 -20.65 -4.46 -1.41
CA VAL A 93 -19.62 -5.40 -0.95
C VAL A 93 -19.01 -6.21 -2.10
N ASP A 94 -19.83 -6.74 -3.01
CA ASP A 94 -19.33 -7.57 -4.12
C ASP A 94 -18.46 -6.77 -5.10
N GLU A 95 -18.83 -5.51 -5.37
CA GLU A 95 -18.02 -4.58 -6.16
C GLU A 95 -16.68 -4.29 -5.46
N ALA A 96 -16.71 -3.98 -4.16
CA ALA A 96 -15.51 -3.72 -3.38
C ALA A 96 -14.56 -4.93 -3.38
N LYS A 97 -15.11 -6.15 -3.23
CA LYS A 97 -14.34 -7.40 -3.32
C LYS A 97 -13.75 -7.59 -4.71
N ALA A 98 -14.54 -7.45 -5.77
CA ALA A 98 -14.06 -7.60 -7.14
C ALA A 98 -12.89 -6.65 -7.46
N ILE A 99 -12.98 -5.38 -7.06
CA ILE A 99 -11.90 -4.40 -7.26
C ILE A 99 -10.69 -4.77 -6.37
N GLY A 100 -10.95 -5.07 -5.09
CA GLY A 100 -9.93 -5.35 -4.07
C GLY A 100 -9.09 -6.60 -4.37
N THR A 101 -9.69 -7.66 -4.92
CA THR A 101 -9.02 -8.91 -5.28
C THR A 101 -8.59 -8.98 -6.74
N GLY A 102 -9.15 -8.12 -7.61
CA GLY A 102 -8.74 -7.95 -9.01
C GLY A 102 -7.60 -6.94 -9.15
N ILE A 103 -7.86 -5.81 -9.81
CA ILE A 103 -6.82 -4.83 -10.19
C ILE A 103 -5.98 -4.32 -9.00
N GLN A 104 -6.55 -4.25 -7.80
CA GLN A 104 -5.80 -3.85 -6.61
C GLN A 104 -4.78 -4.88 -6.14
N LYS A 105 -5.03 -6.18 -6.39
CA LYS A 105 -4.04 -7.24 -6.13
C LYS A 105 -2.83 -7.07 -7.04
N GLU A 106 -3.04 -6.77 -8.31
CA GLU A 106 -1.96 -6.53 -9.28
C GLU A 106 -1.15 -5.29 -8.94
N ARG A 107 -1.82 -4.18 -8.61
CA ARG A 107 -1.16 -2.95 -8.16
C ARG A 107 -0.34 -3.18 -6.88
N PHE A 108 -0.89 -3.93 -5.92
CA PHE A 108 -0.15 -4.33 -4.73
C PHE A 108 1.09 -5.17 -5.08
N ALA A 109 0.94 -6.17 -5.94
CA ALA A 109 2.04 -7.02 -6.39
C ALA A 109 3.15 -6.20 -7.07
N ARG A 110 2.78 -5.18 -7.86
CA ARG A 110 3.74 -4.27 -8.49
C ARG A 110 4.55 -3.50 -7.45
N VAL A 111 3.89 -2.85 -6.48
CA VAL A 111 4.58 -2.11 -5.42
C VAL A 111 5.53 -3.05 -4.66
N ASN A 112 5.04 -4.23 -4.27
CA ASN A 112 5.84 -5.20 -3.52
C ASN A 112 7.05 -5.70 -4.32
N SER A 113 6.89 -5.97 -5.61
CA SER A 113 7.99 -6.39 -6.50
C SER A 113 9.08 -5.32 -6.63
N ILE A 114 8.72 -4.03 -6.67
CA ILE A 114 9.72 -2.95 -6.70
C ILE A 114 10.50 -2.91 -5.38
N VAL A 115 9.81 -3.04 -4.23
CA VAL A 115 10.47 -3.09 -2.91
C VAL A 115 11.41 -4.30 -2.82
N ASP A 116 10.98 -5.48 -3.27
CA ASP A 116 11.81 -6.68 -3.29
C ASP A 116 13.05 -6.51 -4.19
N GLY A 117 12.87 -5.89 -5.36
CA GLY A 117 13.98 -5.57 -6.26
C GLY A 117 14.98 -4.59 -5.66
N LEU A 118 14.52 -3.59 -4.89
CA LEU A 118 15.38 -2.66 -4.16
C LEU A 118 16.11 -3.37 -3.01
N LEU A 119 15.44 -4.23 -2.25
CA LEU A 119 16.03 -5.02 -1.16
C LEU A 119 17.12 -5.99 -1.65
N ALA A 120 16.96 -6.57 -2.83
CA ALA A 120 17.97 -7.44 -3.43
C ALA A 120 19.26 -6.70 -3.83
N GLN A 121 19.21 -5.36 -3.89
CA GLN A 121 20.34 -4.49 -4.26
C GLN A 121 21.01 -3.82 -3.04
N THR A 122 20.48 -4.04 -1.83
CA THR A 122 21.04 -3.52 -0.56
C THR A 122 21.77 -4.60 0.22
#